data_AF-A0A0S6U683-F1
#
_entry.id   AF-A0A0S6U683-F1
#
_cell.length_a   1.000
_cell.length_b   1.000
_cell.length_c   1.000
_cell.angle_alpha   90.00
_cell.angle_beta   90.00
_cell.angle_gamma   90.00
#
_symmetry.space_group_name_H-M   'P 1'
#
loop_
_entity.id
_entity.type
_entity.pdbx_description
1 polymer ?
#
loop_
_entity_poly.entity_id
_entity_poly.type
_entity_poly.pdbx_seq_one_letter_code
_entity_poly.pdbx_strand_id
1 'polypeptide(L)'
;MTFESYTKKAIKEIINKNYLQARHYIHQLILEDDTSPQTHNLLGAIAELTEDLNLAGKHYRAAYALDPTFKPACRNLERITNFYYRLDIKSIDFGDKLEKEDENVYIIQYDYNNVGHLIKKSSCSL
;
A
#
# COMPACT_ATOMS: atom_id res chain seq x y z
N MET A 1 -17.64 -11.68 -12.09
CA MET A 1 -17.19 -11.46 -10.68
C MET A 1 -16.51 -10.10 -10.66
N THR A 2 -16.66 -9.27 -9.63
CA THR A 2 -16.10 -7.91 -9.65
C THR A 2 -14.60 -7.88 -9.30
N PHE A 3 -13.89 -6.86 -9.75
CA PHE A 3 -12.48 -6.60 -9.41
C PHE A 3 -12.24 -6.70 -7.89
N GLU A 4 -13.08 -6.03 -7.09
CA GLU A 4 -13.03 -6.08 -5.63
C GLU A 4 -13.16 -7.51 -5.06
N SER A 5 -14.00 -8.35 -5.68
CA SER A 5 -14.16 -9.75 -5.28
C SER A 5 -12.88 -10.55 -5.49
N TYR A 6 -12.23 -10.38 -6.65
CA TYR A 6 -10.96 -11.03 -6.93
C TYR A 6 -9.84 -10.54 -6.01
N THR A 7 -9.78 -9.24 -5.70
CA THR A 7 -8.84 -8.68 -4.74
C THR A 7 -8.98 -9.32 -3.37
N LYS A 8 -10.20 -9.38 -2.82
CA LYS A 8 -10.46 -10.01 -1.51
C LYS A 8 -10.06 -11.49 -1.49
N LYS A 9 -10.34 -12.23 -2.57
CA LYS A 9 -9.96 -13.63 -2.69
C LYS A 9 -8.45 -13.81 -2.79
N ALA A 10 -7.76 -12.99 -3.58
CA ALA A 10 -6.31 -13.03 -3.71
C ALA A 10 -5.64 -12.80 -2.35
N ILE A 11 -6.04 -11.75 -1.62
CA ILE A 11 -5.49 -11.43 -0.30
C ILE A 11 -5.73 -12.58 0.69
N LYS A 12 -6.94 -13.15 0.71
CA LYS A 12 -7.24 -14.32 1.54
C LYS A 12 -6.30 -15.49 1.25
N GLU A 13 -6.06 -15.82 -0.02
CA GLU A 13 -5.16 -16.91 -0.39
C GLU A 13 -3.69 -16.60 -0.08
N ILE A 14 -3.26 -15.33 -0.18
CA ILE A 14 -1.92 -14.89 0.25
C ILE A 14 -1.76 -15.12 1.75
N ILE A 15 -2.75 -14.73 2.57
CA ILE A 15 -2.74 -14.94 4.02
C ILE A 15 -2.68 -16.44 4.37
N ASN A 16 -3.38 -17.26 3.60
CA ASN A 16 -3.36 -18.72 3.75
C ASN A 16 -2.09 -19.38 3.16
N LYS A 17 -1.15 -18.59 2.61
CA LYS A 17 0.06 -19.06 1.91
C LYS A 17 -0.22 -19.94 0.69
N ASN A 18 -1.41 -19.86 0.13
CA ASN A 18 -1.80 -20.56 -1.09
C ASN A 18 -1.50 -19.68 -2.32
N TYR A 19 -0.20 -19.51 -2.60
CA TYR A 19 0.25 -18.57 -3.63
C TYR A 19 -0.18 -18.95 -5.05
N LEU A 20 -0.40 -20.24 -5.31
CA LEU A 20 -0.90 -20.71 -6.61
C LEU A 20 -2.30 -20.17 -6.87
N GLN A 21 -3.21 -20.33 -5.90
CA GLN A 21 -4.57 -19.82 -6.02
C GLN A 21 -4.62 -18.29 -5.96
N ALA A 22 -3.76 -17.67 -5.16
CA ALA A 22 -3.63 -16.21 -5.14
C ALA A 22 -3.25 -15.67 -6.53
N ARG A 23 -2.26 -16.28 -7.20
CA ARG A 23 -1.87 -15.90 -8.57
C ARG A 23 -3.00 -16.11 -9.57
N HIS A 24 -3.80 -17.16 -9.43
CA HIS A 24 -4.98 -17.36 -10.27
C HIS A 24 -5.96 -16.18 -10.15
N TYR A 25 -6.27 -15.73 -8.93
CA TYR A 25 -7.13 -14.55 -8.73
C TYR A 25 -6.47 -13.25 -9.22
N ILE A 26 -5.16 -13.08 -9.04
CA ILE A 26 -4.44 -11.91 -9.55
C ILE A 26 -4.45 -11.87 -11.09
N HIS A 27 -4.37 -13.02 -11.78
CA HIS A 27 -4.53 -13.05 -13.24
C HIS A 27 -5.92 -12.60 -13.67
N GLN A 28 -6.97 -12.88 -12.88
CA GLN A 28 -8.30 -12.34 -13.15
C GLN A 28 -8.32 -10.81 -13.00
N LEU A 29 -7.57 -10.25 -12.03
CA LEU A 29 -7.43 -8.79 -11.92
C LEU A 29 -6.77 -8.17 -13.16
N ILE A 30 -5.70 -8.80 -13.68
CA ILE A 30 -5.02 -8.33 -14.91
C ILE A 30 -5.97 -8.34 -16.11
N LEU A 31 -6.83 -9.35 -16.24
CA LEU A 31 -7.80 -9.44 -17.34
C LEU A 31 -8.87 -8.34 -17.28
N GLU A 32 -9.19 -7.86 -16.07
CA GLU A 32 -10.17 -6.80 -15.84
C GLU A 32 -9.54 -5.41 -15.99
N ASP A 33 -8.34 -5.20 -15.44
CA ASP A 33 -7.56 -3.96 -15.51
C ASP A 33 -6.05 -4.26 -15.37
N ASP A 34 -5.34 -4.20 -16.49
CA ASP A 34 -3.89 -4.42 -16.57
C ASP A 34 -3.06 -3.21 -16.11
N THR A 35 -3.69 -2.06 -15.89
CA THR A 35 -3.08 -0.84 -15.36
C THR A 35 -3.25 -0.69 -13.86
N SER A 36 -3.87 -1.68 -13.19
CA SER A 36 -4.17 -1.57 -11.77
C SER A 36 -2.92 -1.64 -10.88
N PRO A 37 -2.65 -0.63 -10.03
CA PRO A 37 -1.55 -0.69 -9.07
C PRO A 37 -1.76 -1.80 -8.03
N GLN A 38 -3.02 -2.12 -7.72
CA GLN A 38 -3.42 -3.18 -6.79
C GLN A 38 -2.87 -4.55 -7.22
N THR A 39 -2.95 -4.86 -8.52
CA THR A 39 -2.45 -6.12 -9.09
C THR A 39 -0.97 -6.30 -8.83
N HIS A 40 -0.18 -5.27 -9.15
CA HIS A 40 1.27 -5.31 -8.94
C HIS A 40 1.64 -5.32 -7.45
N ASN A 41 0.88 -4.61 -6.60
CA ASN A 41 1.09 -4.66 -5.16
C ASN A 41 0.92 -6.09 -4.59
N LEU A 42 -0.11 -6.81 -5.04
CA LEU A 42 -0.33 -8.21 -4.63
C LEU A 42 0.74 -9.17 -5.14
N LEU A 43 1.25 -8.97 -6.37
CA LEU A 43 2.39 -9.73 -6.88
C LEU A 43 3.67 -9.46 -6.08
N GLY A 44 3.88 -8.21 -5.67
CA GLY A 44 4.96 -7.82 -4.79
C GLY A 44 4.89 -8.51 -3.42
N ALA A 45 3.70 -8.57 -2.83
CA ALA A 45 3.47 -9.26 -1.57
C ALA A 45 3.76 -10.77 -1.67
N ILE A 46 3.33 -11.43 -2.75
CA ILE A 46 3.68 -12.84 -2.96
C ILE A 46 5.19 -13.00 -3.08
N ALA A 47 5.87 -12.16 -3.87
CA ALA A 47 7.32 -12.24 -4.05
C ALA A 47 8.07 -12.05 -2.72
N GLU A 48 7.67 -11.07 -1.91
CA GLU A 48 8.24 -10.80 -0.58
C GLU A 48 8.04 -11.98 0.38
N LEU A 49 6.84 -12.57 0.40
CA LEU A 49 6.52 -13.76 1.22
C LEU A 49 7.20 -15.05 0.73
N THR A 50 7.68 -15.06 -0.51
CA THR A 50 8.55 -16.12 -1.06
C THR A 50 10.03 -15.75 -1.04
N GLU A 51 10.39 -14.69 -0.31
CA GLU A 51 11.77 -14.22 -0.08
C GLU A 51 12.51 -13.72 -1.33
N ASP A 52 11.81 -13.45 -2.43
CA ASP A 52 12.38 -12.76 -3.60
C ASP A 52 12.15 -11.24 -3.49
N LEU A 53 12.97 -10.60 -2.66
CA LEU A 53 12.90 -9.15 -2.42
C LEU A 53 13.19 -8.32 -3.67
N ASN A 54 14.01 -8.84 -4.59
CA ASN A 54 14.30 -8.16 -5.85
C ASN A 54 13.05 -8.10 -6.72
N LEU A 55 12.34 -9.21 -6.87
CA LEU A 55 11.08 -9.26 -7.59
C LEU A 55 9.98 -8.47 -6.88
N ALA A 56 9.90 -8.56 -5.55
CA ALA A 56 8.97 -7.77 -4.74
C ALA A 56 9.13 -6.27 -5.02
N GLY A 57 10.37 -5.78 -4.95
CA GLY A 57 10.67 -4.38 -5.24
C GLY A 57 10.39 -3.97 -6.68
N LYS A 58 10.50 -4.86 -7.67
CA LYS A 58 10.09 -4.54 -9.05
C LYS A 58 8.57 -4.34 -9.13
N HIS A 59 7.82 -5.24 -8.52
CA HIS A 59 6.35 -5.16 -8.52
C HIS A 59 5.82 -3.96 -7.74
N TYR A 60 6.36 -3.68 -6.55
CA TYR A 60 5.93 -2.49 -5.81
C TYR A 60 6.31 -1.19 -6.53
N ARG A 61 7.47 -1.12 -7.22
CA ARG A 61 7.81 0.03 -8.07
C ARG A 61 6.87 0.18 -9.27
N ALA A 62 6.45 -0.92 -9.88
CA ALA A 62 5.47 -0.89 -10.96
C ALA A 62 4.11 -0.36 -10.46
N ALA A 63 3.63 -0.84 -9.31
CA ALA A 63 2.41 -0.32 -8.68
C ALA A 63 2.51 1.19 -8.41
N TYR A 64 3.63 1.63 -7.83
CA TYR A 64 3.87 3.05 -7.55
C TYR A 64 3.96 3.92 -8.82
N ALA A 65 4.53 3.39 -9.91
CA ALA A 65 4.63 4.09 -11.18
C ALA A 65 3.29 4.23 -11.90
N LEU A 66 2.38 3.25 -11.73
CA LEU A 66 1.02 3.31 -12.27
C LEU A 66 0.17 4.33 -11.53
N ASP A 67 0.25 4.36 -10.18
CA ASP A 67 -0.46 5.32 -9.35
C ASP A 67 0.37 5.72 -8.12
N PRO A 68 1.00 6.91 -8.12
CA PRO A 68 1.72 7.43 -6.95
C PRO A 68 0.81 7.73 -5.75
N THR A 69 -0.50 7.84 -5.94
CA THR A 69 -1.48 8.04 -4.85
C THR A 69 -1.85 6.74 -4.15
N PHE A 70 -1.56 5.58 -4.76
CA PHE A 70 -1.73 4.26 -4.16
C PHE A 70 -0.65 4.00 -3.09
N LYS A 71 -0.90 4.54 -1.89
CA LYS A 71 0.01 4.49 -0.72
C LYS A 71 0.51 3.10 -0.33
N PRO A 72 -0.25 1.99 -0.46
CA PRO A 72 0.25 0.66 -0.10
C PRO A 72 1.55 0.28 -0.81
N ALA A 73 1.71 0.65 -2.09
CA ALA A 73 2.94 0.38 -2.83
C ALA A 73 4.15 1.12 -2.25
N CYS A 74 3.97 2.39 -1.86
CA CYS A 74 5.01 3.21 -1.24
C CYS A 74 5.40 2.65 0.14
N ARG A 75 4.41 2.35 1.00
CA ARG A 75 4.65 1.77 2.34
C ARG A 75 5.39 0.44 2.26
N ASN A 76 5.03 -0.41 1.29
CA ASN A 76 5.72 -1.68 1.06
C ASN A 76 7.15 -1.47 0.56
N LEU A 77 7.40 -0.54 -0.37
CA LEU A 77 8.75 -0.20 -0.83
C LEU A 77 9.64 0.30 0.31
N GLU A 78 9.13 1.25 1.09
CA GLU A 78 9.84 1.79 2.25
C GLU A 78 10.15 0.68 3.26
N ARG A 79 9.20 -0.23 3.52
CA ARG A 79 9.42 -1.38 4.41
C ARG A 79 10.54 -2.27 3.91
N ILE A 80 10.49 -2.76 2.66
CA ILE A 80 11.45 -3.75 2.16
C ILE A 80 12.85 -3.16 1.93
N THR A 81 12.97 -1.83 1.81
CA THR A 81 14.24 -1.13 1.64
C THR A 81 14.83 -0.61 2.95
N ASN A 82 14.12 -0.79 4.06
CA ASN A 82 14.57 -0.36 5.38
C ASN A 82 15.74 -1.23 5.89
N PHE A 83 16.74 -0.61 6.53
CA PHE A 83 17.86 -1.31 7.18
C PHE A 83 17.43 -2.34 8.22
N TYR A 84 16.29 -2.13 8.86
CA TYR A 84 15.72 -3.01 9.89
C TYR A 84 14.61 -3.92 9.36
N TYR A 85 14.56 -4.14 8.04
CA TYR A 85 13.56 -5.00 7.42
C TYR A 85 13.50 -6.37 8.10
N ARG A 86 12.27 -6.79 8.40
CA ARG A 86 11.93 -8.14 8.86
C ARG A 86 10.66 -8.57 8.14
N LEU A 87 10.70 -9.77 7.57
CA LEU A 87 9.53 -10.36 6.93
C LEU A 87 8.45 -10.67 7.98
N ASP A 88 7.33 -9.98 7.90
CA ASP A 88 6.11 -10.27 8.67
C ASP A 88 4.88 -9.97 7.81
N ILE A 89 4.04 -10.99 7.57
CA ILE A 89 2.82 -10.85 6.78
C ILE A 89 1.87 -9.76 7.32
N LYS A 90 1.86 -9.53 8.64
CA LYS A 90 1.03 -8.49 9.25
C LYS A 90 1.48 -7.08 8.91
N SER A 91 2.74 -6.93 8.52
CA SER A 91 3.32 -5.65 8.12
C SER A 91 3.04 -5.29 6.66
N ILE A 92 2.66 -6.27 5.83
CA ILE A 92 2.34 -6.08 4.41
C ILE A 92 1.05 -5.27 4.25
N ASP A 93 1.12 -4.17 3.50
CA ASP A 93 -0.06 -3.38 3.15
C ASP A 93 -0.62 -3.90 1.83
N PHE A 94 -1.73 -4.63 1.89
CA PHE A 94 -2.35 -5.19 0.69
C PHE A 94 -3.19 -4.16 -0.08
N GLY A 95 -3.46 -2.97 0.47
CA GLY A 95 -4.41 -2.01 -0.12
C GLY A 95 -5.89 -2.38 0.06
N ASP A 96 -6.21 -3.22 1.05
CA ASP A 96 -7.58 -3.61 1.42
C ASP A 96 -8.23 -2.67 2.44
N LYS A 97 -7.46 -1.70 2.96
CA LYS A 97 -7.91 -0.73 3.95
C LYS A 97 -8.20 0.60 3.26
N LEU A 98 -9.24 1.29 3.73
CA LEU A 98 -9.49 2.67 3.32
C LEU A 98 -8.32 3.55 3.78
N GLU A 99 -7.78 4.33 2.84
CA GLU A 99 -6.82 5.38 3.17
C GLU A 99 -7.50 6.36 4.13
N LYS A 100 -6.93 6.49 5.32
CA LYS A 100 -7.35 7.56 6.24
C LYS A 100 -6.62 8.81 5.80
N GLU A 101 -7.35 9.90 5.64
CA GLU A 101 -6.70 11.20 5.49
C GLU A 101 -5.80 11.40 6.71
N ASP A 102 -4.54 11.71 6.46
CA ASP A 102 -3.65 12.15 7.53
C ASP A 102 -4.30 13.37 8.16
N GLU A 103 -4.71 13.26 9.43
CA GLU A 103 -5.23 14.40 10.15
C GLU A 103 -4.19 15.50 10.07
N ASN A 104 -4.54 16.61 9.40
CA ASN A 104 -3.61 17.71 9.27
C ASN A 104 -3.40 18.29 10.67
N VAL A 105 -2.32 17.89 11.32
CA VAL A 105 -2.01 18.26 12.71
C VAL A 105 -1.62 19.73 12.79
N TYR A 106 -1.50 20.42 11.66
CA TYR A 106 -1.10 21.82 11.62
C TYR A 106 -2.20 22.70 11.00
N ILE A 107 -2.27 23.93 11.49
CA ILE A 107 -3.05 25.02 10.90
C ILE A 107 -2.11 26.18 10.58
N ILE A 108 -2.42 26.93 9.53
CA ILE A 108 -1.70 28.17 9.20
C ILE A 108 -2.49 29.32 9.83
N GLN A 109 -1.89 30.02 10.79
CA GLN A 109 -2.45 31.24 11.38
C GLN A 109 -1.70 32.45 10.84
N TYR A 110 -2.41 33.39 10.21
CA TYR A 110 -1.82 34.62 9.72
C TYR A 110 -1.77 35.67 10.82
N ASP A 111 -0.66 36.41 10.91
CA ASP A 111 -0.57 37.61 11.74
C ASP A 111 -1.05 38.86 11.00
N TYR A 112 -0.97 40.02 11.68
CA TYR A 112 -1.40 41.31 11.13
C TYR A 112 -0.57 41.78 9.93
N ASN A 113 0.61 41.20 9.70
CA ASN A 113 1.46 41.46 8.53
C ASN A 113 1.20 40.46 7.39
N ASN A 114 0.18 39.61 7.51
CA ASN A 114 -0.13 38.50 6.60
C ASN A 114 0.98 37.42 6.53
N VAL A 115 1.80 37.28 7.57
CA VAL A 115 2.77 36.18 7.67
C VAL A 115 2.07 34.96 8.25
N GLY A 116 2.13 33.83 7.54
CA GLY A 116 1.55 32.56 7.97
C GLY A 116 2.44 31.79 8.93
N HIS A 117 1.95 31.52 10.14
CA HIS A 117 2.61 30.73 11.17
C HIS A 117 2.03 29.32 11.21
N LEU A 118 2.89 28.30 11.04
CA LEU A 118 2.49 26.90 11.14
C LEU A 118 2.33 26.51 12.62
N ILE A 119 1.09 26.26 13.06
CA ILE A 119 0.78 25.94 14.45
C ILE A 119 0.26 24.52 14.54
N LYS A 120 0.85 23.72 15.44
CA LYS A 120 0.35 22.37 15.76
C LYS A 120 -0.98 22.50 16.51
N LYS A 121 -2.02 21.83 16.03
CA LYS A 121 -3.30 21.65 16.74
C LYS A 121 -3.01 21.06 18.11
N SER A 122 -3.23 21.82 19.17
CA SER A 122 -3.12 21.33 20.54
C SER A 122 -4.16 20.24 20.74
N SER A 123 -3.74 19.02 21.08
CA SER A 123 -4.64 18.01 21.64
C SER A 123 -5.20 18.58 22.95
N CYS A 124 -6.46 19.03 22.93
CA CYS A 124 -7.15 19.44 24.13
C CYS A 124 -7.29 18.19 25.01
N SER A 125 -6.43 18.08 26.02
CA SER A 125 -6.59 17.12 27.11
C SER A 125 -7.75 17.57 27.98
N LEU A 126 -8.88 16.87 27.85
CA LEU A 126 -9.97 16.83 28.82
C LEU A 126 -10.03 15.41 29.42
#